data_AF-A0A7W0UND0-F1
#
_entry.id   AF-A0A7W0UND0-F1
#
_cell.length_a   1.000
_cell.length_b   1.000
_cell.length_c   1.000
_cell.angle_alpha   90.00
_cell.angle_beta   90.00
_cell.angle_gamma   90.00
#
_symmetry.space_group_name_H-M   'P 1'
#
loop_
_entity.id
_entity.type
_entity.pdbx_description
1 polymer ?
#
loop_
_entity_poly.entity_id
_entity_poly.type
_entity_poly.pdbx_seq_one_letter_code
_entity_poly.pdbx_strand_id
1 'polypeptide(L)'
;MASRSLAAVLAGSLLALLGAGAAVTTRDASTARATSGLARSFEGPTGTARINRAARSALTWRGGPVTASTGEVVQVYVSDALSAETPEKWAEFLAQLTHGPELARLTANIASLAEVQDLCGSRALGCYSRNDIVSLGEPALDGTTPEEVVRHEYGHHVAWNRLNTPWRAVDWGPKNWASAATVCPRVTRREAFPGNEGSNYAQNPGEAWAEVYRLLDE
;
A
#
# COMPACT_ATOMS: atom_id res chain seq x y z
N MET A 1 21.99 24.43 -83.19
CA MET A 1 23.36 23.99 -83.52
C MET A 1 24.25 24.29 -82.33
N ALA A 2 24.98 23.27 -81.85
CA ALA A 2 26.29 23.27 -81.14
C ALA A 2 26.60 24.40 -80.12
N SER A 3 27.23 24.24 -78.96
CA SER A 3 28.35 23.40 -78.52
C SER A 3 28.59 23.81 -77.06
N ARG A 4 28.54 22.90 -76.08
CA ARG A 4 29.71 22.31 -75.38
C ARG A 4 30.79 23.27 -74.82
N SER A 5 30.88 23.23 -73.48
CA SER A 5 32.07 23.05 -72.64
C SER A 5 33.00 24.24 -72.34
N LEU A 6 33.29 24.52 -71.05
CA LEU A 6 34.55 24.11 -70.37
C LEU A 6 34.75 24.71 -68.97
N ALA A 7 35.44 23.90 -68.15
CA ALA A 7 36.44 24.23 -67.15
C ALA A 7 36.03 24.50 -65.68
N ALA A 8 36.85 23.89 -64.82
CA ALA A 8 36.70 23.59 -63.41
C ALA A 8 37.67 24.43 -62.55
N VAL A 9 37.41 24.52 -61.24
CA VAL A 9 38.44 24.71 -60.21
C VAL A 9 38.09 23.86 -58.97
N LEU A 10 39.09 23.13 -58.50
CA LEU A 10 39.15 22.18 -57.38
C LEU A 10 39.40 22.85 -56.02
N ALA A 11 38.88 22.26 -54.94
CA ALA A 11 39.51 22.02 -53.63
C ALA A 11 38.39 21.55 -52.68
N GLY A 12 38.41 20.42 -51.98
CA GLY A 12 39.52 19.62 -51.45
C GLY A 12 39.29 19.51 -49.94
N SER A 13 38.96 18.32 -49.44
CA SER A 13 39.25 17.87 -48.05
C SER A 13 38.88 16.40 -47.89
N LEU A 14 39.94 15.58 -47.84
CA LEU A 14 39.98 14.23 -47.28
C LEU A 14 39.48 14.23 -45.83
N LEU A 15 38.75 13.20 -45.42
CA LEU A 15 39.01 12.54 -44.15
C LEU A 15 38.69 11.05 -44.25
N ALA A 16 39.67 10.27 -43.80
CA ALA A 16 39.82 8.86 -44.04
C ALA A 16 38.86 7.99 -43.23
N LEU A 17 38.37 6.94 -43.89
CA LEU A 17 37.89 5.71 -43.27
C LEU A 17 39.09 4.90 -42.76
N LEU A 18 38.96 4.24 -41.61
CA LEU A 18 39.24 2.80 -41.39
C LEU A 18 39.24 2.45 -39.90
N GLY A 19 38.65 1.31 -39.56
CA GLY A 19 39.12 0.49 -38.44
C GLY A 19 38.06 0.05 -37.44
N ALA A 20 37.57 -1.17 -37.61
CA ALA A 20 36.64 -1.87 -36.75
C ALA A 20 37.14 -2.05 -35.31
N GLY A 21 36.24 -1.88 -34.34
CA GLY A 21 36.39 -2.30 -32.95
C GLY A 21 35.14 -3.07 -32.53
N ALA A 22 35.34 -4.31 -32.09
CA ALA A 22 34.32 -5.28 -31.76
C ALA A 22 33.32 -4.79 -30.71
N ALA A 23 32.12 -5.34 -30.79
CA ALA A 23 31.06 -5.23 -29.79
C ALA A 23 31.58 -5.59 -28.39
N VAL A 24 31.46 -4.64 -27.45
CA VAL A 24 31.10 -4.95 -26.06
C VAL A 24 30.09 -3.90 -25.64
N THR A 25 28.82 -4.24 -25.79
CA THR A 25 27.74 -3.63 -25.03
C THR A 25 27.97 -3.98 -23.56
N THR A 26 28.71 -3.15 -22.82
CA THR A 26 28.56 -3.12 -21.36
C THR A 26 27.27 -2.35 -21.09
N ARG A 27 26.14 -3.05 -21.23
CA ARG A 27 24.99 -2.76 -20.39
C ARG A 27 25.52 -2.87 -18.98
N ASP A 28 25.71 -1.73 -18.32
CA ASP A 28 25.89 -1.72 -16.90
C ASP A 28 24.53 -2.08 -16.30
N ALA A 29 24.21 -3.37 -16.39
CA ALA A 29 23.21 -4.02 -15.60
C ALA A 29 23.83 -4.14 -14.21
N SER A 30 23.95 -3.00 -13.55
CA SER A 30 23.70 -2.91 -12.12
C SER A 30 22.31 -3.52 -11.93
N THR A 31 22.31 -4.84 -11.78
CA THR A 31 21.28 -5.61 -11.14
C THR A 31 21.33 -5.17 -9.68
N ALA A 32 20.90 -3.93 -9.44
CA ALA A 32 20.11 -3.66 -8.27
C ALA A 32 18.99 -4.68 -8.38
N ARG A 33 19.17 -5.77 -7.64
CA ARG A 33 18.14 -6.72 -7.32
C ARG A 33 17.08 -5.83 -6.69
N ALA A 34 16.12 -5.39 -7.49
CA ALA A 34 14.90 -4.83 -6.99
C ALA A 34 14.33 -5.99 -6.18
N THR A 35 14.64 -6.02 -4.89
CA THR A 35 13.74 -6.52 -3.90
C THR A 35 12.47 -5.73 -4.20
N SER A 36 11.60 -6.36 -4.99
CA SER A 36 10.25 -5.91 -5.20
C SER A 36 9.59 -6.10 -3.85
N GLY A 37 9.95 -5.25 -2.88
CA GLY A 37 9.16 -5.08 -1.69
C GLY A 37 7.82 -4.69 -2.23
N LEU A 38 6.79 -5.50 -1.97
CA LEU A 38 5.45 -5.01 -2.17
C LEU A 38 5.34 -3.82 -1.23
N ALA A 39 5.51 -2.62 -1.80
CA ALA A 39 4.84 -1.48 -1.24
C ALA A 39 3.39 -1.92 -1.06
N ARG A 40 2.84 -1.68 0.13
CA ARG A 40 1.46 -2.02 0.50
C ARG A 40 0.42 -1.23 -0.29
N SER A 41 0.72 -0.93 -1.55
CA SER A 41 -0.18 -0.34 -2.52
C SER A 41 0.20 -0.66 -3.94
N PHE A 42 -0.86 -0.91 -4.70
CA PHE A 42 -0.82 -1.42 -6.05
C PHE A 42 -0.66 -0.26 -7.01
N GLU A 43 0.34 -0.34 -7.88
CA GLU A 43 0.30 0.32 -9.18
C GLU A 43 -0.90 -0.24 -9.97
N GLY A 44 -2.10 0.25 -9.69
CA GLY A 44 -3.36 -0.07 -10.35
C GLY A 44 -4.35 1.08 -10.05
N PRO A 45 -5.35 1.34 -10.89
CA PRO A 45 -6.22 2.51 -10.72
C PRO A 45 -7.14 2.31 -9.51
N THR A 46 -6.66 2.66 -8.32
CA THR A 46 -7.38 2.54 -7.06
C THR A 46 -8.16 3.83 -6.80
N GLY A 47 -9.45 3.77 -7.13
CA GLY A 47 -10.43 4.58 -6.41
C GLY A 47 -10.45 4.15 -4.95
N THR A 48 -10.82 5.08 -4.04
CA THR A 48 -11.05 4.87 -2.60
C THR A 48 -11.30 3.39 -2.26
N ALA A 49 -10.44 2.75 -1.46
CA ALA A 49 -10.61 1.34 -1.10
C ALA A 49 -12.04 1.14 -0.54
N ARG A 50 -12.91 0.55 -1.36
CA ARG A 50 -14.29 0.24 -1.01
C ARG A 50 -14.37 -1.26 -0.96
N ILE A 51 -14.73 -1.77 0.21
CA ILE A 51 -14.94 -3.21 0.37
C ILE A 51 -16.10 -3.63 -0.54
N ASN A 52 -15.83 -4.61 -1.41
CA ASN A 52 -16.81 -5.20 -2.31
C ASN A 52 -17.87 -5.98 -1.52
N ARG A 53 -19.00 -5.33 -1.25
CA ARG A 53 -20.09 -5.91 -0.45
C ARG A 53 -20.71 -7.15 -1.07
N ALA A 54 -20.77 -7.24 -2.40
CA ALA A 54 -21.31 -8.41 -3.07
C ALA A 54 -20.40 -9.63 -2.88
N ALA A 55 -19.09 -9.45 -3.06
CA ALA A 55 -18.11 -10.50 -2.77
C ALA A 55 -18.18 -10.92 -1.29
N ARG A 56 -18.22 -9.96 -0.35
CA ARG A 56 -18.34 -10.27 1.08
C ARG A 56 -19.55 -11.13 1.42
N SER A 57 -20.70 -10.87 0.82
CA SER A 57 -21.93 -11.62 1.06
C SER A 57 -21.92 -13.05 0.49
N ALA A 58 -21.01 -13.33 -0.46
CA ALA A 58 -20.84 -14.65 -1.04
C ALA A 58 -19.90 -15.55 -0.22
N LEU A 59 -19.10 -14.96 0.68
CA LEU A 59 -18.20 -15.69 1.58
C LEU A 59 -18.93 -16.15 2.83
N THR A 60 -18.47 -17.27 3.39
CA THR A 60 -18.94 -17.76 4.68
C THR A 60 -17.92 -17.43 5.76
N TRP A 61 -18.42 -16.87 6.86
CA TRP A 61 -17.61 -16.34 7.94
C TRP A 61 -17.98 -17.01 9.25
N ARG A 62 -16.96 -17.30 10.04
CA ARG A 62 -17.06 -17.82 11.39
C ARG A 62 -16.52 -16.79 12.37
N GLY A 63 -17.20 -16.62 13.49
CA GLY A 63 -16.86 -15.62 14.50
C GLY A 63 -18.03 -14.76 14.91
N GLY A 64 -17.72 -13.60 15.45
CA GLY A 64 -18.65 -12.84 16.26
C GLY A 64 -17.92 -11.88 17.19
N PRO A 65 -18.66 -11.29 18.15
CA PRO A 65 -18.02 -10.58 19.25
C PRO A 65 -17.23 -11.60 20.08
N VAL A 66 -15.93 -11.33 20.24
CA VAL A 66 -15.02 -12.14 21.05
C VAL A 66 -14.51 -11.28 22.20
N THR A 67 -14.58 -11.80 23.42
CA THR A 67 -13.97 -11.16 24.60
C THR A 67 -12.53 -11.64 24.69
N ALA A 68 -11.57 -10.71 24.56
CA ALA A 68 -10.15 -11.00 24.72
C ALA A 68 -9.80 -11.18 26.21
N SER A 69 -8.63 -11.73 26.48
CA SER A 69 -8.10 -11.96 27.84
C SER A 69 -7.96 -10.68 28.68
N THR A 70 -7.85 -9.54 28.02
CA THR A 70 -7.82 -8.20 28.60
C THR A 70 -9.22 -7.68 28.99
N GLY A 71 -10.29 -8.33 28.53
CA GLY A 71 -11.69 -8.01 28.84
C GLY A 71 -12.40 -7.17 27.78
N GLU A 72 -11.69 -6.61 26.81
CA GLU A 72 -12.25 -5.92 25.66
C GLU A 72 -12.99 -6.89 24.74
N VAL A 73 -14.05 -6.38 24.10
CA VAL A 73 -14.81 -7.11 23.09
C VAL A 73 -14.43 -6.58 21.71
N VAL A 74 -13.97 -7.48 20.84
CA VAL A 74 -13.64 -7.19 19.45
C VAL A 74 -14.55 -7.99 18.54
N GLN A 75 -15.11 -7.35 17.51
CA GLN A 75 -15.92 -8.05 16.51
C GLN A 75 -14.97 -8.66 15.48
N VAL A 76 -14.83 -9.99 15.48
CA VAL A 76 -13.88 -10.70 14.60
C VAL A 76 -14.59 -11.79 13.81
N TYR A 77 -14.35 -11.79 12.50
CA TYR A 77 -14.82 -12.79 11.57
C TYR A 77 -13.63 -13.36 10.80
N VAL A 78 -13.56 -14.68 10.69
CA VAL A 78 -12.54 -15.40 9.92
C VAL A 78 -13.26 -16.17 8.81
N SER A 79 -12.73 -16.14 7.59
CA SER A 79 -13.27 -16.94 6.48
C SER A 79 -13.18 -18.43 6.80
N ASP A 80 -14.19 -19.20 6.41
CA ASP A 80 -14.16 -20.67 6.48
C ASP A 80 -13.03 -21.29 5.66
N ALA A 81 -12.48 -20.57 4.68
CA ALA A 81 -11.31 -20.99 3.91
C ALA A 81 -10.05 -21.12 4.78
N LEU A 82 -9.96 -20.36 5.89
CA LEU A 82 -8.82 -20.33 6.80
C LEU A 82 -9.03 -21.28 8.00
N SER A 83 -8.96 -22.58 7.75
CA SER A 83 -9.22 -23.60 8.78
C SER A 83 -8.29 -23.56 10.00
N ALA A 84 -7.06 -23.05 9.85
CA ALA A 84 -6.07 -22.95 10.93
C ALA A 84 -6.23 -21.68 11.79
N GLU A 85 -6.91 -20.66 11.29
CA GLU A 85 -7.08 -19.37 11.97
C GLU A 85 -8.36 -19.36 12.79
N THR A 86 -8.39 -18.64 13.92
CA THR A 86 -9.60 -18.53 14.76
C THR A 86 -9.91 -17.07 15.12
N PRO A 87 -11.19 -16.72 15.31
CA PRO A 87 -11.58 -15.39 15.78
C PRO A 87 -10.90 -14.98 17.10
N GLU A 88 -10.68 -15.94 18.00
CA GLU A 88 -10.04 -15.71 19.30
C GLU A 88 -8.57 -15.30 19.16
N LYS A 89 -7.80 -15.97 18.29
CA LYS A 89 -6.41 -15.58 18.01
C LYS A 89 -6.32 -14.12 17.59
N TRP A 90 -7.19 -13.70 16.68
CA TRP A 90 -7.21 -12.35 16.13
C TRP A 90 -7.74 -11.31 17.12
N ALA A 91 -8.72 -11.67 17.95
CA ALA A 91 -9.20 -10.81 19.03
C ALA A 91 -8.10 -10.56 20.07
N GLU A 92 -7.37 -11.60 20.50
CA GLU A 92 -6.22 -11.47 21.40
C GLU A 92 -5.12 -10.59 20.78
N PHE A 93 -4.80 -10.83 19.51
CA PHE A 93 -3.80 -10.03 18.81
C PHE A 93 -4.18 -8.54 18.77
N LEU A 94 -5.41 -8.21 18.36
CA LEU A 94 -5.89 -6.83 18.28
C LEU A 94 -5.95 -6.14 19.65
N ALA A 95 -6.34 -6.87 20.70
CA ALA A 95 -6.38 -6.36 22.06
C ALA A 95 -4.98 -6.11 22.67
N GLN A 96 -3.92 -6.71 22.12
CA GLN A 96 -2.55 -6.46 22.56
C GLN A 96 -1.89 -5.25 21.88
N LEU A 97 -2.47 -4.72 20.79
CA LEU A 97 -1.95 -3.53 20.12
C LEU A 97 -2.16 -2.27 20.97
N THR A 98 -1.38 -1.22 20.73
CA THR A 98 -1.60 0.08 21.38
C THR A 98 -2.91 0.73 20.93
N HIS A 99 -3.98 0.55 21.72
CA HIS A 99 -5.31 1.02 21.37
C HIS A 99 -5.97 1.89 22.44
N GLY A 100 -7.09 2.50 22.07
CA GLY A 100 -8.03 3.15 22.97
C GLY A 100 -9.47 2.64 22.76
N PRO A 101 -10.47 3.41 23.22
CA PRO A 101 -11.89 3.02 23.11
C PRO A 101 -12.40 2.78 21.69
N GLU A 102 -11.63 3.15 20.66
CA GLU A 102 -11.94 2.82 19.27
C GLU A 102 -11.99 1.31 19.01
N LEU A 103 -11.21 0.49 19.72
CA LEU A 103 -11.15 -0.96 19.50
C LEU A 103 -12.55 -1.61 19.54
N ALA A 104 -13.40 -1.18 20.47
CA ALA A 104 -14.77 -1.68 20.61
C ALA A 104 -15.69 -1.38 19.40
N ARG A 105 -15.25 -0.52 18.47
CA ARG A 105 -15.97 -0.20 17.24
C ARG A 105 -15.48 -1.02 16.05
N LEU A 106 -14.33 -1.69 16.16
CA LEU A 106 -13.72 -2.42 15.07
C LEU A 106 -14.51 -3.70 14.74
N THR A 107 -14.71 -3.92 13.45
CA THR A 107 -15.02 -5.22 12.84
C THR A 107 -13.83 -5.67 12.00
N ALA A 108 -13.19 -6.76 12.40
CA ALA A 108 -12.07 -7.36 11.68
C ALA A 108 -12.55 -8.59 10.88
N ASN A 109 -12.26 -8.60 9.59
CA ASN A 109 -12.58 -9.70 8.68
C ASN A 109 -11.27 -10.26 8.13
N ILE A 110 -10.93 -11.48 8.54
CA ILE A 110 -9.69 -12.14 8.20
C ILE A 110 -9.97 -13.19 7.12
N ALA A 111 -9.32 -13.08 5.97
CA ALA A 111 -9.59 -13.91 4.80
C ALA A 111 -8.31 -14.38 4.10
N SER A 112 -8.45 -15.33 3.17
CA SER A 112 -7.34 -15.76 2.31
C SER A 112 -6.92 -14.64 1.35
N LEU A 113 -5.72 -14.74 0.76
CA LEU A 113 -5.22 -13.73 -0.19
C LEU A 113 -6.16 -13.54 -1.38
N ALA A 114 -6.75 -14.63 -1.90
CA ALA A 114 -7.69 -14.56 -3.01
C ALA A 114 -8.96 -13.78 -2.64
N GLU A 115 -9.55 -14.10 -1.49
CA GLU A 115 -10.76 -13.43 -0.99
C GLU A 115 -10.48 -11.95 -0.67
N VAL A 116 -9.33 -11.64 -0.07
CA VAL A 116 -8.93 -10.25 0.18
C VAL A 116 -8.85 -9.46 -1.12
N GLN A 117 -8.29 -10.04 -2.20
CA GLN A 117 -8.21 -9.34 -3.49
C GLN A 117 -9.57 -9.14 -4.15
N ASP A 118 -10.51 -10.08 -3.96
CA ASP A 118 -11.90 -9.91 -4.42
C ASP A 118 -12.66 -8.83 -3.62
N LEU A 119 -12.33 -8.70 -2.34
CA LEU A 119 -12.94 -7.74 -1.42
C LEU A 119 -12.36 -6.33 -1.55
N CYS A 120 -11.04 -6.22 -1.61
CA CYS A 120 -10.31 -4.97 -1.49
C CYS A 120 -9.78 -4.44 -2.84
N GLY A 121 -9.78 -5.28 -3.87
CA GLY A 121 -9.27 -4.96 -5.19
C GLY A 121 -8.03 -5.76 -5.55
N SER A 122 -7.70 -5.78 -6.85
CA SER A 122 -6.63 -6.61 -7.39
C SER A 122 -5.32 -6.39 -6.65
N ARG A 123 -4.68 -7.50 -6.28
CA ARG A 123 -3.42 -7.62 -5.56
C ARG A 123 -3.37 -7.03 -4.13
N ALA A 124 -4.44 -6.38 -3.64
CA ALA A 124 -4.61 -5.96 -2.24
C ALA A 124 -4.16 -7.02 -1.22
N LEU A 125 -3.42 -6.57 -0.19
CA LEU A 125 -3.12 -7.37 1.00
C LEU A 125 -4.10 -7.06 2.13
N GLY A 126 -4.76 -5.90 2.09
CA GLY A 126 -5.75 -5.50 3.07
C GLY A 126 -6.51 -4.29 2.56
N CYS A 127 -7.58 -3.95 3.26
CA CYS A 127 -8.20 -2.65 3.12
C CYS A 127 -9.02 -2.29 4.35
N TYR A 128 -9.10 -0.99 4.59
CA TYR A 128 -9.86 -0.43 5.69
C TYR A 128 -10.99 0.48 5.20
N SER A 129 -12.15 0.40 5.86
CA SER A 129 -13.26 1.31 5.65
C SER A 129 -14.04 1.61 6.94
N ARG A 130 -13.86 2.81 7.49
CA ARG A 130 -14.56 3.36 8.68
C ARG A 130 -14.35 2.61 9.99
N ASN A 131 -14.83 1.40 10.12
CA ASN A 131 -14.71 0.57 11.32
C ASN A 131 -14.50 -0.88 10.93
N ASP A 132 -14.17 -1.11 9.67
CA ASP A 132 -14.14 -2.42 9.06
C ASP A 132 -12.76 -2.62 8.44
N ILE A 133 -12.04 -3.64 8.92
CA ILE A 133 -10.78 -4.11 8.35
C ILE A 133 -11.08 -5.40 7.61
N VAL A 134 -10.56 -5.50 6.38
CA VAL A 134 -10.32 -6.77 5.69
C VAL A 134 -8.82 -6.97 5.63
N SER A 135 -8.34 -8.13 6.08
CA SER A 135 -6.92 -8.45 6.11
C SER A 135 -6.67 -9.93 5.84
N LEU A 136 -5.41 -10.27 5.54
CA LEU A 136 -4.95 -11.64 5.40
C LEU A 136 -4.98 -12.38 6.73
N GLY A 137 -5.30 -13.66 6.68
CA GLY A 137 -5.01 -14.63 7.74
C GLY A 137 -3.87 -15.60 7.41
N GLU A 138 -3.21 -15.41 6.28
CA GLU A 138 -2.10 -16.23 5.79
C GLU A 138 -0.98 -15.34 5.19
N PRO A 139 0.30 -15.74 5.27
CA PRO A 139 1.38 -14.95 4.70
C PRO A 139 1.17 -14.63 3.22
N ALA A 140 1.49 -13.41 2.83
CA ALA A 140 1.51 -13.02 1.44
C ALA A 140 2.68 -13.69 0.69
N LEU A 141 2.63 -13.66 -0.64
CA LEU A 141 3.62 -14.32 -1.50
C LEU A 141 5.05 -13.78 -1.34
N ASP A 142 5.22 -12.57 -0.82
CA ASP A 142 6.51 -11.94 -0.56
C ASP A 142 7.02 -12.13 0.87
N GLY A 143 6.29 -12.88 1.69
CA GLY A 143 6.61 -13.10 3.09
C GLY A 143 6.04 -12.05 4.04
N THR A 144 5.29 -11.05 3.56
CA THR A 144 4.55 -10.13 4.44
C THR A 144 3.62 -10.95 5.34
N THR A 145 3.74 -10.77 6.65
CA THR A 145 2.95 -11.54 7.61
C THR A 145 1.53 -10.98 7.76
N PRO A 146 0.53 -11.84 8.05
CA PRO A 146 -0.84 -11.42 8.38
C PRO A 146 -0.90 -10.33 9.45
N GLU A 147 -0.12 -10.52 10.52
CA GLU A 147 -0.07 -9.63 11.67
C GLU A 147 0.43 -8.24 11.30
N GLU A 148 1.44 -8.14 10.43
CA GLU A 148 1.88 -6.84 9.94
C GLU A 148 0.80 -6.14 9.11
N VAL A 149 0.02 -6.85 8.30
CA VAL A 149 -1.09 -6.24 7.54
C VAL A 149 -2.18 -5.77 8.49
N VAL A 150 -2.59 -6.60 9.45
CA VAL A 150 -3.60 -6.22 10.44
C VAL A 150 -3.19 -4.97 11.22
N ARG A 151 -1.93 -4.86 11.64
CA ARG A 151 -1.44 -3.65 12.34
C ARG A 151 -1.54 -2.40 11.46
N HIS A 152 -1.16 -2.51 10.18
CA HIS A 152 -1.27 -1.40 9.24
C HIS A 152 -2.72 -0.93 9.10
N GLU A 153 -3.66 -1.86 8.83
CA GLU A 153 -5.08 -1.52 8.72
C GLU A 153 -5.66 -1.02 10.04
N TYR A 154 -5.14 -1.48 11.18
CA TYR A 154 -5.51 -0.97 12.49
C TYR A 154 -5.00 0.46 12.72
N GLY A 155 -3.84 0.82 12.18
CA GLY A 155 -3.35 2.20 12.15
C GLY A 155 -4.33 3.16 11.47
N HIS A 156 -4.95 2.74 10.37
CA HIS A 156 -6.06 3.47 9.73
C HIS A 156 -7.28 3.58 10.64
N HIS A 157 -7.64 2.49 11.34
CA HIS A 157 -8.74 2.48 12.31
C HIS A 157 -8.53 3.48 13.46
N VAL A 158 -7.32 3.52 14.01
CA VAL A 158 -6.94 4.52 15.02
C VAL A 158 -7.10 5.92 14.44
N ALA A 159 -6.55 6.18 13.25
CA ALA A 159 -6.62 7.51 12.62
C ALA A 159 -8.05 7.99 12.40
N TRP A 160 -8.94 7.12 11.90
CA TRP A 160 -10.34 7.46 11.66
C TRP A 160 -11.08 7.89 12.93
N ASN A 161 -10.76 7.27 14.06
CA ASN A 161 -11.42 7.54 15.34
C ASN A 161 -10.78 8.70 16.12
N ARG A 162 -9.73 9.34 15.59
CA ARG A 162 -9.08 10.50 16.22
C ARG A 162 -9.66 11.82 15.72
N LEU A 163 -9.88 12.74 16.67
CA LEU A 163 -10.25 14.11 16.36
C LEU A 163 -9.03 14.86 15.79
N ASN A 164 -9.14 15.40 14.59
CA ASN A 164 -8.05 16.13 13.93
C ASN A 164 -8.49 17.43 13.23
N THR A 165 -9.50 18.11 13.78
CA THR A 165 -10.06 19.33 13.18
C THR A 165 -8.99 20.36 12.80
N PRO A 166 -9.12 21.02 11.63
CA PRO A 166 -10.24 20.92 10.67
C PRO A 166 -10.17 19.71 9.72
N TRP A 167 -9.10 18.92 9.76
CA TRP A 167 -8.88 17.82 8.82
C TRP A 167 -9.30 16.46 9.40
N ARG A 168 -9.42 15.47 8.53
CA ARG A 168 -9.70 14.08 8.93
C ARG A 168 -8.36 13.39 9.16
N ALA A 169 -8.19 12.74 10.31
CA ALA A 169 -6.94 12.06 10.63
C ALA A 169 -6.66 10.85 9.72
N VAL A 170 -7.68 10.16 9.22
CA VAL A 170 -7.47 9.07 8.24
C VAL A 170 -6.77 9.57 6.97
N ASP A 171 -7.01 10.81 6.54
CA ASP A 171 -6.39 11.35 5.33
C ASP A 171 -5.03 12.03 5.63
N TRP A 172 -4.82 12.54 6.84
CA TRP A 172 -3.67 13.40 7.22
C TRP A 172 -2.71 12.79 8.25
N GLY A 173 -3.07 11.65 8.84
CA GLY A 173 -2.54 11.14 10.10
C GLY A 173 -3.10 11.88 11.34
N PRO A 174 -2.96 11.31 12.55
CA PRO A 174 -3.34 11.97 13.81
C PRO A 174 -2.57 13.27 14.08
N LYS A 175 -3.19 14.23 14.76
CA LYS A 175 -2.70 15.61 14.92
C LYS A 175 -1.24 15.73 15.38
N ASN A 176 -0.88 15.01 16.44
CA ASN A 176 0.46 15.09 17.03
C ASN A 176 1.51 14.54 16.07
N TRP A 177 1.24 13.39 15.45
CA TRP A 177 2.10 12.80 14.43
C TRP A 177 2.22 13.70 13.20
N ALA A 178 1.09 14.18 12.67
CA ALA A 178 1.06 15.02 11.47
C ALA A 178 1.85 16.33 11.65
N SER A 179 1.84 16.88 12.87
CA SER A 179 2.64 18.04 13.26
C SER A 179 4.14 17.71 13.27
N ALA A 180 4.53 16.61 13.92
CA ALA A 180 5.92 16.16 13.98
C ALA A 180 6.48 15.79 12.59
N ALA A 181 5.66 15.17 11.74
CA ALA A 181 6.01 14.82 10.37
C ALA A 181 5.99 16.02 9.39
N THR A 182 5.59 17.21 9.85
CA THR A 182 5.48 18.44 9.06
C THR A 182 4.56 18.30 7.83
N VAL A 183 3.43 17.61 7.98
CA VAL A 183 2.51 17.29 6.87
C VAL A 183 2.01 18.58 6.18
N CYS A 184 1.58 19.60 6.93
CA CYS A 184 1.08 20.85 6.34
C CYS A 184 2.09 21.57 5.41
N PRO A 185 3.35 21.80 5.84
CA PRO A 185 4.40 22.28 4.95
C PRO A 185 4.61 21.42 3.69
N ARG A 186 4.60 20.08 3.83
CA ARG A 186 4.77 19.15 2.70
C ARG A 186 3.62 19.24 1.70
N VAL A 187 2.37 19.34 2.18
CA VAL A 187 1.20 19.57 1.32
C VAL A 187 1.33 20.90 0.55
N THR A 188 1.77 21.96 1.23
CA THR A 188 1.99 23.28 0.60
C THR A 188 3.03 23.20 -0.53
N ARG A 189 4.06 22.37 -0.36
CA ARG A 189 5.10 22.10 -1.37
C ARG A 189 4.72 21.02 -2.40
N ARG A 190 3.51 20.44 -2.31
CA ARG A 190 3.04 19.32 -3.15
C ARG A 190 3.90 18.05 -3.01
N GLU A 191 4.42 17.80 -1.82
CA GLU A 191 5.20 16.62 -1.45
C GLU A 191 4.36 15.57 -0.69
N ALA A 192 3.15 15.95 -0.26
CA ALA A 192 2.20 15.08 0.43
C ALA A 192 0.79 15.31 -0.13
N PHE A 193 0.02 14.22 -0.28
CA PHE A 193 -1.30 14.23 -0.92
C PHE A 193 -2.33 13.52 -0.02
N PRO A 194 -2.85 14.21 1.01
CA PRO A 194 -3.82 13.66 1.96
C PRO A 194 -5.03 13.00 1.28
N GLY A 195 -5.30 11.73 1.64
CA GLY A 195 -6.44 10.95 1.13
C GLY A 195 -6.35 10.55 -0.34
N ASN A 196 -5.16 10.68 -0.97
CA ASN A 196 -4.95 10.23 -2.33
C ASN A 196 -4.58 8.75 -2.34
N GLU A 197 -5.58 7.88 -2.41
CA GLU A 197 -5.41 6.42 -2.49
C GLU A 197 -5.05 5.89 -3.89
N GLY A 198 -4.73 6.78 -4.83
CA GLY A 198 -4.44 6.46 -6.22
C GLY A 198 -3.00 6.80 -6.59
N SER A 199 -2.83 7.69 -7.58
CA SER A 199 -1.52 7.98 -8.18
C SER A 199 -0.47 8.53 -7.21
N ASN A 200 -0.88 9.08 -6.06
CA ASN A 200 0.04 9.60 -5.04
C ASN A 200 -0.06 8.84 -3.71
N TYR A 201 -0.48 7.57 -3.75
CA TYR A 201 -0.61 6.73 -2.54
C TYR A 201 0.68 6.74 -1.69
N ALA A 202 1.84 6.59 -2.31
CA ALA A 202 3.13 6.58 -1.60
C ALA A 202 3.46 7.90 -0.88
N GLN A 203 2.72 8.97 -1.19
CA GLN A 203 2.84 10.29 -0.57
C GLN A 203 1.57 10.66 0.21
N ASN A 204 0.67 9.70 0.45
CA ASN A 204 -0.51 9.88 1.29
C ASN A 204 -0.10 9.82 2.77
N PRO A 205 -0.20 10.92 3.53
CA PRO A 205 0.14 10.92 4.95
C PRO A 205 -0.76 10.01 5.81
N GLY A 206 -1.98 9.69 5.36
CA GLY A 206 -2.80 8.66 6.01
C GLY A 206 -2.13 7.28 6.00
N GLU A 207 -1.64 6.87 4.83
CA GLU A 207 -0.91 5.62 4.62
C GLU A 207 0.44 5.61 5.34
N ALA A 208 1.15 6.75 5.32
CA ALA A 208 2.38 6.89 6.08
C ALA A 208 2.16 6.76 7.59
N TRP A 209 1.02 7.24 8.12
CA TRP A 209 0.67 7.03 9.52
C TRP A 209 0.38 5.55 9.81
N ALA A 210 -0.42 4.89 8.97
CA ALA A 210 -0.74 3.47 9.13
C ALA A 210 0.53 2.61 9.16
N GLU A 211 1.52 2.95 8.33
CA GLU A 211 2.82 2.29 8.32
C GLU A 211 3.66 2.59 9.56
N VAL A 212 3.62 3.83 10.09
CA VAL A 212 4.26 4.15 11.36
C VAL A 212 3.62 3.34 12.49
N TYR A 213 2.29 3.27 12.55
CA TYR A 213 1.59 2.49 13.57
C TYR A 213 2.00 1.01 13.52
N ARG A 214 2.09 0.44 12.31
CA ARG A 214 2.55 -0.94 12.11
C ARG A 214 3.90 -1.22 12.78
N LEU A 215 4.84 -0.30 12.65
CA LEU A 215 6.19 -0.40 13.22
C LEU A 215 6.24 -0.12 14.72
N LEU A 216 5.24 0.53 15.31
CA LEU A 216 5.20 0.82 16.74
C LEU A 216 4.86 -0.41 17.58
N ASP A 217 4.01 -1.30 17.06
CA ASP A 217 3.48 -2.48 17.76
C ASP A 217 3.99 -3.81 17.15
N GLU A 218 5.12 -3.79 16.42
CA GLU A 218 5.69 -4.93 15.68
C GLU A 218 6.25 -6.05 16.58
#